data_AF-A0A3A4SMS9-F1
#
_entry.id   AF-A0A3A4SMS9-F1
#
_cell.length_a   1.000
_cell.length_b   1.000
_cell.length_c   1.000
_cell.angle_alpha   90.00
_cell.angle_beta   90.00
_cell.angle_gamma   90.00
#
_symmetry.space_group_name_H-M   'P 1'
#
loop_
_entity.id
_entity.type
_entity.pdbx_description
1 polymer ?
#
loop_
_entity_poly.entity_id
_entity_poly.type
_entity_poly.pdbx_seq_one_letter_code
_entity_poly.pdbx_strand_id
1 'polypeptide(L)'
;MTLQFSIDSLEGLEPGIQSLYVEKDGKFFLDVTGHEKTEDKDKIPLSRLNQEIEKRKLSESQLKEFADSFIESVPEEMRDLIPDLPPGQKIKWIQNATQKGLFNQQAPDGIDTKRPAGKTPADFKNMRPQAIMAQGYGKQKK
;
A
#
# COMPACT_ATOMS: atom_id res chain seq x y z
N MET A 1 -7.60 4.23 -42.99
CA MET A 1 -6.61 3.97 -44.05
C MET A 1 -5.24 3.81 -43.39
N THR A 2 -4.44 2.85 -43.83
CA THR A 2 -3.08 2.61 -43.32
C THR A 2 -2.08 3.48 -44.05
N LEU A 3 -1.28 4.27 -43.33
CA LEU A 3 -0.20 5.08 -43.92
C LEU A 3 0.90 4.16 -44.46
N GLN A 4 1.29 4.35 -45.72
CA GLN A 4 2.38 3.59 -46.34
C GLN A 4 3.68 4.39 -46.22
N PHE A 5 4.78 3.70 -45.93
CA PHE A 5 6.09 4.36 -45.77
C PHE A 5 6.59 5.02 -47.07
N SER A 6 6.16 4.51 -48.23
CA SER A 6 6.51 5.06 -49.54
C SER A 6 5.34 4.95 -50.50
N ILE A 7 5.08 5.99 -51.29
CA ILE A 7 4.01 6.04 -52.29
C ILE A 7 4.54 6.62 -53.61
N ASP A 8 3.94 6.19 -54.73
CA ASP A 8 4.38 6.58 -56.08
C ASP A 8 3.69 7.88 -56.56
N SER A 9 2.57 8.29 -55.93
CA SER A 9 1.85 9.53 -56.23
C SER A 9 1.12 10.06 -55.00
N LEU A 10 0.97 11.39 -54.91
CA LEU A 10 0.19 12.09 -53.88
C LEU A 10 -1.30 12.26 -54.25
N GLU A 11 -1.68 11.82 -55.45
CA GLU A 11 -3.02 12.01 -56.00
C GLU A 11 -4.04 11.12 -55.27
N GLY A 12 -4.98 11.75 -54.53
CA GLY A 12 -5.99 11.07 -53.71
C GLY A 12 -5.70 11.02 -52.20
N LEU A 13 -4.57 11.59 -51.74
CA LEU A 13 -4.34 11.79 -50.30
C LEU A 13 -4.93 13.11 -49.79
N GLU A 14 -5.46 13.09 -48.58
CA GLU A 14 -5.88 14.30 -47.85
C GLU A 14 -4.71 15.28 -47.69
N PRO A 15 -4.93 16.60 -47.80
CA PRO A 15 -3.86 17.60 -47.79
C PRO A 15 -2.99 17.57 -46.52
N GLY A 16 -3.57 17.20 -45.37
CA GLY A 16 -2.81 17.03 -44.12
C GLY A 16 -1.90 15.80 -44.07
N ILE A 17 -2.11 14.83 -44.96
CA ILE A 17 -1.26 13.64 -45.10
C ILE A 17 -0.18 13.91 -46.15
N GLN A 18 -0.51 14.64 -47.23
CA GLN A 18 0.45 15.02 -48.27
C GLN A 18 1.66 15.79 -47.70
N SER A 19 1.43 16.68 -46.73
CA SER A 19 2.49 17.43 -46.05
C SER A 19 3.47 16.56 -45.26
N LEU A 20 3.12 15.30 -45.00
CA LEU A 20 3.97 14.35 -44.29
C LEU A 20 4.87 13.55 -45.23
N TYR A 21 4.82 13.75 -46.56
CA TYR A 21 5.68 13.03 -47.51
C TYR A 21 6.67 13.98 -48.18
N VAL A 22 7.91 13.50 -48.33
CA VAL A 22 9.00 14.20 -49.03
C VAL A 22 9.39 13.39 -50.26
N GLU A 23 9.49 14.07 -51.40
CA GLU A 23 9.94 13.46 -52.65
C GLU A 23 11.45 13.17 -52.60
N LYS A 24 11.83 11.92 -52.82
CA LYS A 24 13.22 11.48 -53.02
C LYS A 24 13.26 10.49 -54.17
N ASP A 25 14.10 10.77 -55.16
CA ASP A 25 14.34 9.89 -56.31
C ASP A 25 13.06 9.49 -57.08
N GLY A 26 12.10 10.41 -57.23
CA GLY A 26 10.84 10.18 -57.94
C GLY A 26 9.81 9.36 -57.16
N LYS A 27 10.04 9.11 -55.87
CA LYS A 27 9.11 8.44 -54.96
C LYS A 27 8.89 9.29 -53.71
N PHE A 28 7.66 9.29 -53.19
CA PHE A 28 7.31 10.03 -51.98
C PHE A 28 7.52 9.14 -50.76
N PHE A 29 8.38 9.57 -49.83
CA PHE A 29 8.64 8.88 -48.58
C PHE A 29 8.01 9.64 -47.42
N LEU A 30 7.39 8.90 -46.49
CA LEU A 30 6.84 9.47 -45.27
C LEU A 30 7.99 10.07 -44.45
N ASP A 31 7.93 11.38 -44.20
CA ASP A 31 8.85 12.12 -43.35
C ASP A 31 8.62 11.80 -41.87
N VAL A 32 9.07 10.61 -41.48
CA VAL A 32 9.17 10.18 -40.07
C VAL A 32 10.23 10.95 -39.28
N THR A 33 11.00 11.82 -39.95
CA THR A 33 12.00 12.69 -39.34
C THR A 33 11.47 14.08 -38.98
N GLY A 34 10.28 14.44 -39.49
CA GLY A 34 9.62 15.74 -39.33
C GLY A 34 8.57 15.83 -38.22
N HIS A 35 8.54 14.89 -37.27
CA HIS A 35 8.09 15.30 -35.94
C HIS A 35 9.07 16.38 -35.52
N GLU A 36 8.59 17.59 -35.23
CA GLU A 36 9.38 18.58 -34.51
C GLU A 36 10.09 17.82 -33.41
N LYS A 37 11.40 17.60 -33.57
CA LYS A 37 12.24 17.27 -32.44
C LYS A 37 12.03 18.50 -31.59
N THR A 38 11.11 18.44 -30.63
CA THR A 38 11.07 19.38 -29.53
C THR A 38 12.51 19.41 -29.09
N GLU A 39 13.16 20.53 -29.42
CA GLU A 39 14.58 20.74 -29.15
C GLU A 39 14.81 20.31 -27.71
N ASP A 40 16.01 19.83 -27.37
CA ASP A 40 16.39 19.21 -26.09
C ASP A 40 15.98 19.96 -24.78
N LYS A 41 15.28 21.08 -24.88
CA LYS A 41 14.53 21.84 -23.87
C LYS A 41 13.59 21.00 -22.99
N ASP A 42 13.03 19.89 -23.47
CA ASP A 42 12.14 19.03 -22.66
C ASP A 42 12.84 17.83 -22.01
N LYS A 43 14.14 17.63 -22.25
CA LYS A 43 14.89 16.53 -21.64
C LYS A 43 15.41 16.94 -20.28
N ILE A 44 14.94 16.26 -19.23
CA ILE A 44 15.51 16.39 -17.90
C ILE A 44 17.00 16.02 -17.99
N PRO A 45 17.93 16.87 -17.51
CA PRO A 45 19.34 16.56 -17.49
C PRO A 45 19.58 15.20 -16.83
N LEU A 46 20.38 14.34 -17.47
CA LEU A 46 20.68 12.98 -16.98
C LEU A 46 21.16 12.99 -15.52
N SER A 47 21.87 14.04 -15.11
CA SER A 47 22.30 14.26 -13.72
C SER A 47 21.13 14.39 -12.75
N ARG A 48 20.06 15.13 -13.11
CA ARG A 48 18.85 15.25 -12.28
C ARG A 48 18.08 13.94 -12.20
N LEU A 49 17.98 13.22 -13.32
CA LEU A 49 17.34 11.91 -13.35
C LEU A 49 18.09 10.91 -12.45
N ASN A 50 19.42 10.86 -12.55
CA ASN A 50 20.24 9.99 -11.72
C ASN A 50 20.15 10.34 -10.24
N GLN A 51 20.15 11.63 -9.88
CA GLN A 51 19.94 12.07 -8.50
C GLN A 51 18.60 11.60 -7.93
N GLU A 52 17.53 11.66 -8.73
CA GLU A 52 16.21 11.22 -8.30
C GLU A 52 16.13 9.69 -8.16
N ILE A 53 16.78 8.96 -9.08
CA ILE A 53 16.90 7.50 -8.99
C ILE A 53 17.70 7.10 -7.74
N GLU A 54 18.80 7.77 -7.44
CA GLU A 54 19.61 7.52 -6.25
C GLU A 54 18.81 7.79 -4.97
N LYS A 55 18.08 8.92 -4.91
CA LYS A 55 17.19 9.24 -3.78
C LYS A 55 16.10 8.18 -3.59
N ARG A 56 15.48 7.72 -4.67
CA ARG A 56 14.48 6.65 -4.62
C ARG A 56 15.09 5.35 -4.12
N LYS A 57 16.25 4.94 -4.65
CA LYS A 57 16.95 3.72 -4.19
C LYS A 57 17.33 3.78 -2.72
N LEU A 58 17.85 4.92 -2.24
CA LEU A 58 18.17 5.11 -0.84
C LEU A 58 16.92 5.02 0.04
N SER A 59 15.82 5.64 -0.39
CA SER A 59 14.55 5.59 0.33
C SER A 59 13.96 4.18 0.34
N GLU A 60 14.05 3.45 -0.78
CA GLU A 60 13.63 2.05 -0.87
C GLU A 60 14.49 1.13 0.01
N SER A 61 15.80 1.37 0.09
CA SER A 61 16.69 0.62 1.00
C SER A 61 16.31 0.82 2.46
N GLN A 62 16.07 2.08 2.87
CA GLN A 62 15.62 2.39 4.22
C GLN A 62 14.27 1.73 4.52
N LEU A 63 13.31 1.80 3.58
CA LEU A 63 12.01 1.13 3.74
C LEU A 63 12.15 -0.40 3.82
N LYS A 64 13.14 -0.99 3.15
CA LYS A 64 13.44 -2.41 3.24
C LYS A 64 13.98 -2.78 4.62
N GLU A 65 14.95 -2.03 5.14
CA GLU A 65 15.47 -2.22 6.50
C GLU A 65 14.37 -2.12 7.56
N PHE A 66 13.47 -1.15 7.42
CA PHE A 66 12.28 -1.06 8.28
C PHE A 66 11.38 -2.28 8.10
N ALA A 67 11.09 -2.70 6.87
CA ALA A 67 10.26 -3.88 6.63
C ALA A 67 10.86 -5.15 7.24
N ASP A 68 12.18 -5.33 7.16
CA ASP A 68 12.88 -6.47 7.71
C ASP A 68 12.83 -6.47 9.25
N SER A 69 13.04 -5.31 9.91
CA SER A 69 12.86 -5.20 11.37
C SER A 69 11.43 -5.49 11.83
N PHE A 70 10.42 -5.12 11.03
CA PHE A 70 9.04 -5.48 11.31
C PHE A 70 8.78 -6.99 11.14
N ILE A 71 9.42 -7.66 10.17
CA ILE A 71 9.33 -9.12 9.99
C ILE A 71 9.98 -9.87 11.16
N GLU A 72 11.06 -9.34 11.74
CA GLU A 72 11.68 -9.91 12.95
C GLU A 72 10.73 -9.87 14.15
N SER A 73 9.91 -8.81 14.26
CA SER A 73 8.90 -8.69 15.32
C SER A 73 7.66 -9.58 15.11
N VAL A 74 7.49 -10.14 13.90
CA VAL A 74 6.40 -11.06 13.58
C VAL A 74 6.79 -12.50 13.96
N PRO A 75 5.96 -13.21 14.75
CA PRO A 75 6.17 -14.63 15.07
C PRO A 75 6.39 -15.48 13.79
N GLU A 76 7.36 -16.39 13.81
CA GLU A 76 7.77 -17.17 12.62
C GLU A 76 6.62 -17.91 11.95
N GLU A 77 5.69 -18.46 12.73
CA GLU A 77 4.49 -19.18 12.27
C GLU A 77 3.57 -18.31 11.40
N MET A 78 3.64 -16.98 11.53
CA MET A 78 2.78 -16.04 10.81
C MET A 78 3.52 -15.27 9.72
N ARG A 79 4.81 -15.58 9.47
CA ARG A 79 5.57 -14.98 8.37
C ARG A 79 5.01 -15.38 7.00
N ASP A 80 4.42 -16.57 6.90
CA ASP A 80 3.75 -17.06 5.69
C ASP A 80 2.49 -16.26 5.34
N LEU A 81 1.89 -15.58 6.32
CA LEU A 81 0.72 -14.73 6.09
C LEU A 81 1.10 -13.39 5.47
N ILE A 82 2.39 -13.01 5.47
CA ILE A 82 2.84 -11.74 4.93
C ILE A 82 2.94 -11.85 3.41
N PRO A 83 2.10 -11.13 2.64
CA PRO A 83 2.19 -11.15 1.19
C PRO A 83 3.49 -10.50 0.68
N ASP A 84 3.97 -10.94 -0.48
CA ASP A 84 5.12 -10.32 -1.17
C ASP A 84 4.70 -9.00 -1.82
N LEU A 85 4.65 -7.96 -0.98
CA LEU A 85 4.31 -6.59 -1.37
C LEU A 85 5.55 -5.70 -1.33
N PRO A 86 5.54 -4.56 -2.06
CA PRO A 86 6.58 -3.55 -1.95
C PRO A 86 6.83 -3.15 -0.49
N PRO A 87 8.07 -2.82 -0.08
CA PRO A 87 8.44 -2.63 1.33
C PRO A 87 7.51 -1.68 2.10
N GLY A 88 7.12 -0.56 1.49
CA GLY A 88 6.19 0.40 2.10
C GLY A 88 4.77 -0.12 2.29
N GLN A 89 4.28 -0.99 1.39
CA GLN A 89 2.97 -1.63 1.54
C GLN A 89 3.02 -2.78 2.54
N LYS A 90 4.13 -3.51 2.57
CA LYS A 90 4.40 -4.59 3.52
C LYS A 90 4.35 -4.07 4.96
N ILE A 91 5.00 -2.93 5.24
CA ILE A 91 4.96 -2.29 6.56
C ILE A 91 3.53 -1.91 6.96
N LYS A 92 2.77 -1.26 6.06
CA LYS A 92 1.37 -0.89 6.34
C LYS A 92 0.51 -2.12 6.59
N TRP A 93 0.73 -3.18 5.83
CA TRP A 93 0.02 -4.44 6.02
C TRP A 93 0.35 -5.05 7.38
N ILE A 94 1.64 -5.14 7.75
CA ILE A 94 2.07 -5.65 9.05
C ILE A 94 1.46 -4.82 10.18
N GLN A 95 1.52 -3.48 10.11
CA GLN A 95 0.90 -2.62 11.12
C GLN A 95 -0.61 -2.85 11.24
N ASN A 96 -1.33 -2.96 10.12
CA ASN A 96 -2.76 -3.25 10.13
C ASN A 96 -3.06 -4.64 10.71
N ALA A 97 -2.23 -5.64 10.41
CA ALA A 97 -2.34 -6.99 10.95
C ALA A 97 -2.05 -7.01 12.46
N THR A 98 -1.02 -6.31 12.93
CA THR A 98 -0.74 -6.13 14.36
C THR A 98 -1.89 -5.44 15.07
N GLN A 99 -2.43 -4.35 14.50
CA GLN A 99 -3.57 -3.62 15.08
C GLN A 99 -4.84 -4.45 15.13
N LYS A 100 -5.06 -5.32 14.14
CA LYS A 100 -6.16 -6.30 14.14
C LYS A 100 -5.92 -7.46 15.11
N GLY A 101 -4.78 -7.50 15.78
CA GLY A 101 -4.41 -8.53 16.74
C GLY A 101 -3.94 -9.83 16.09
N LEU A 102 -3.63 -9.83 14.79
CA LEU A 102 -3.23 -11.04 14.06
C LEU A 102 -1.97 -11.66 14.69
N PHE A 103 -1.02 -10.82 15.12
CA PHE A 103 0.23 -11.27 15.75
C PHE A 103 0.19 -11.27 17.29
N ASN A 104 -0.93 -10.88 17.90
CA ASN A 104 -1.09 -11.08 19.34
C ASN A 104 -1.43 -12.55 19.54
N GLN A 105 -0.50 -13.31 20.12
CA GLN A 105 -0.82 -14.61 20.69
C GLN A 105 -1.84 -14.38 21.81
N GLN A 106 -3.13 -14.43 21.48
CA GLN A 106 -4.14 -14.74 22.46
C GLN A 106 -3.86 -16.17 22.90
N ALA A 107 -3.32 -16.31 24.11
CA ALA A 107 -3.33 -17.59 24.80
C ALA A 107 -4.73 -18.20 24.61
N PRO A 108 -4.83 -19.48 24.22
CA PRO A 108 -6.14 -20.10 24.04
C PRO A 108 -6.94 -19.85 25.30
N ASP A 109 -8.11 -19.21 25.15
CA ASP A 109 -9.07 -18.99 26.23
C ASP A 109 -9.18 -20.31 26.98
N GLY A 110 -8.59 -20.34 28.17
CA GLY A 110 -8.38 -21.58 28.90
C GLY A 110 -9.72 -22.09 29.40
N ILE A 111 -10.39 -22.94 28.63
CA ILE A 111 -11.46 -23.91 28.97
C ILE A 111 -12.69 -23.39 29.76
N ASP A 112 -12.68 -22.18 30.34
CA ASP A 112 -13.66 -21.76 31.35
C ASP A 112 -14.27 -20.36 31.09
N THR A 113 -14.62 -20.08 29.84
CA THR A 113 -15.43 -18.90 29.47
C THR A 113 -16.94 -19.11 29.71
N LYS A 114 -17.34 -20.26 30.31
CA LYS A 114 -18.75 -20.60 30.60
C LYS A 114 -19.09 -20.72 32.08
N ARG A 115 -18.13 -20.62 33.00
CA ARG A 115 -18.47 -20.52 34.42
C ARG A 115 -18.84 -19.07 34.74
N PRO A 116 -20.05 -18.81 35.26
CA PRO A 116 -20.42 -17.46 35.65
C PRO A 116 -19.40 -16.97 36.67
N ALA A 117 -18.69 -15.90 36.31
CA ALA A 117 -17.78 -15.21 37.21
C ALA A 117 -18.51 -14.99 38.55
N GLY A 118 -17.88 -15.46 39.64
CA GLY A 118 -18.42 -15.28 40.98
C GLY A 118 -18.82 -13.82 41.17
N LYS A 119 -20.02 -13.61 41.74
CA LYS A 119 -20.62 -12.29 41.97
C LYS A 119 -19.55 -11.29 42.44
N THR A 120 -19.46 -10.15 41.76
CA THR A 120 -18.57 -9.07 42.17
C THR A 120 -18.80 -8.74 43.65
N PRO A 121 -17.74 -8.54 44.46
CA PRO A 121 -17.90 -8.13 45.85
C PRO A 121 -18.72 -6.85 45.89
N ALA A 122 -19.75 -6.81 46.75
CA ALA A 122 -20.55 -5.60 46.91
C ALA A 122 -19.64 -4.46 47.36
N ASP A 123 -19.72 -3.31 46.69
CA ASP A 123 -18.93 -2.14 47.03
C ASP A 123 -19.58 -1.39 48.20
N PHE A 124 -18.94 -1.44 49.36
CA PHE A 124 -19.42 -0.81 50.59
C PHE A 124 -18.92 0.62 50.77
N LYS A 125 -18.04 1.13 49.89
CA LYS A 125 -17.37 2.42 50.09
C LYS A 125 -18.31 3.62 50.12
N ASN A 126 -19.44 3.52 49.42
CA ASN A 126 -20.42 4.62 49.30
C ASN A 126 -21.73 4.36 50.07
N MET A 127 -21.80 3.29 50.87
CA MET A 127 -23.00 2.97 51.64
C MET A 127 -23.01 3.65 53.01
N ARG A 128 -24.19 4.12 53.43
CA ARG A 128 -24.39 4.61 54.80
C ARG A 128 -24.21 3.45 55.79
N PRO A 129 -23.62 3.67 56.98
CA PRO A 129 -23.38 2.61 57.98
C PRO A 129 -24.62 1.77 58.35
N GLN A 130 -25.80 2.40 58.37
CA GLN A 130 -27.08 1.73 58.60
C GLN A 130 -27.45 0.71 57.49
N ALA A 131 -27.11 1.02 56.23
CA ALA A 131 -27.36 0.15 55.09
C ALA A 131 -26.41 -1.07 55.07
N ILE A 132 -25.15 -0.87 55.50
CA ILE A 132 -24.15 -1.95 55.62
C ILE A 132 -24.61 -2.99 56.66
N MET A 133 -25.14 -2.52 57.81
CA MET A 133 -25.67 -3.43 58.84
C MET A 133 -26.88 -4.21 58.33
N ALA A 134 -27.83 -3.58 57.64
CA ALA A 134 -29.02 -4.27 57.11
C ALA A 134 -28.66 -5.41 56.14
N GLN A 135 -27.59 -5.26 55.36
CA GLN A 135 -27.12 -6.29 54.43
C GLN A 135 -26.54 -7.53 55.15
N GLY A 136 -25.98 -7.35 56.35
CA GLY A 136 -25.49 -8.44 57.20
C GLY A 136 -26.61 -9.22 57.93
N TYR A 137 -27.71 -8.55 58.28
CA TYR A 137 -28.80 -9.16 59.06
C TYR A 137 -30.01 -9.60 58.23
N GLY A 138 -30.10 -9.23 56.94
CA GLY A 138 -31.23 -9.54 56.06
C GLY A 138 -31.33 -11.00 55.58
N LYS A 139 -30.43 -11.89 56.01
CA LYS A 139 -30.31 -13.26 55.51
C LYS A 139 -30.70 -14.33 56.54
N GLN A 140 -31.75 -14.07 57.32
CA GLN A 140 -32.38 -15.09 58.18
C GLN A 140 -33.91 -15.01 58.05
N LYS A 141 -34.46 -15.57 56.96
CA LYS A 141 -35.77 -16.24 57.00
C LYS A 141 -35.69 -17.50 56.15
N LYS A 142 -36.15 -18.60 56.76
CA LYS A 142 -36.22 -19.97 56.25
C LYS A 142 -36.84 -20.05 54.86
#